data_AF-A0A2D8JJW5-F1
#
_entry.id   AF-A0A2D8JJW5-F1
#
_cell.length_a   1.000
_cell.length_b   1.000
_cell.length_c   1.000
_cell.angle_alpha   90.00
_cell.angle_beta   90.00
_cell.angle_gamma   90.00
#
_symmetry.space_group_name_H-M   'P 1'
#
loop_
_entity.id
_entity.type
_entity.pdbx_description
1 polymer ?
#
loop_
_entity_poly.entity_id
_entity_poly.type
_entity_poly.pdbx_seq_one_letter_code
_entity_poly.pdbx_strand_id
1 'polypeptide(L)'
;MILVEGIGKVTFVNDNVRVQTTGQGHDGTVKETGELIIPKGSIENVINGLAGAINDINTKLGEAMEEGKKASESGKEEKKKNNKDKDKN
;
A
#
# COMPACT_ATOMS: atom_id res chain seq x y z
N MET A 1 7.52 19.22 -3.13
CA MET A 1 7.89 17.79 -3.24
C MET A 1 7.05 17.21 -4.36
N ILE A 2 7.66 16.62 -5.39
CA ILE A 2 6.88 15.96 -6.45
C ILE A 2 6.57 14.56 -5.95
N LEU A 3 5.29 14.28 -5.71
CA LEU A 3 4.81 12.94 -5.40
C LEU A 3 4.41 12.27 -6.72
N VAL A 4 5.04 11.14 -7.04
CA VAL A 4 4.59 10.29 -8.15
C VAL A 4 3.43 9.45 -7.63
N GLU A 5 2.25 9.71 -8.15
CA GLU A 5 1.01 9.09 -7.70
C GLU A 5 0.41 8.15 -8.76
N GLY A 6 0.89 8.27 -10.00
CA GLY A 6 0.37 7.49 -11.11
C GLY A 6 1.44 7.06 -12.11
N ILE A 7 1.12 5.98 -12.81
CA ILE A 7 1.84 5.50 -13.97
C ILE A 7 0.99 5.81 -15.20
N GLY A 8 1.59 6.51 -16.17
CA GLY A 8 1.00 6.84 -17.46
C GLY A 8 1.36 5.82 -18.53
N LYS A 9 1.72 6.30 -19.71
CA LYS A 9 2.09 5.43 -20.84
C LYS A 9 3.34 4.63 -20.52
N VAL A 10 3.31 3.35 -20.88
CA VAL A 10 4.46 2.45 -20.84
C VAL A 10 4.85 2.11 -22.27
N THR A 11 6.11 2.31 -22.62
CA THR A 11 6.65 2.02 -23.95
C THR A 11 7.94 1.22 -23.85
N PHE A 12 8.24 0.43 -24.87
CA PHE A 12 9.52 -0.26 -24.99
C PHE A 12 10.24 0.24 -26.24
N VAL A 13 11.39 0.89 -26.06
CA VAL A 13 12.17 1.48 -27.15
C VAL A 13 13.66 1.52 -26.77
N ASN A 14 14.53 1.28 -27.75
CA ASN A 14 15.99 1.28 -27.57
C ASN A 14 16.44 0.42 -26.38
N ASP A 15 15.92 -0.81 -26.27
CA ASP A 15 16.19 -1.74 -25.17
C ASP A 15 15.90 -1.21 -23.76
N ASN A 16 14.98 -0.24 -23.64
CA ASN A 16 14.50 0.29 -22.37
C ASN A 16 12.97 0.24 -22.30
N VAL A 17 12.44 -0.12 -21.13
CA VAL A 17 11.05 0.18 -20.77
C VAL A 17 11.01 1.59 -20.22
N ARG A 18 10.17 2.44 -20.81
CA ARG A 18 9.95 3.83 -20.44
C ARG A 18 8.55 3.98 -19.89
N VAL A 19 8.45 4.48 -18.67
CA VAL A 19 7.22 4.63 -17.93
C VAL A 19 7.02 6.11 -17.65
N GLN A 20 6.03 6.72 -18.27
CA GLN A 20 5.60 8.07 -17.92
C GLN A 20 5.08 8.07 -16.48
N THR A 21 5.55 9.00 -15.65
CA THR A 21 5.04 9.18 -14.29
C THR A 21 4.12 10.37 -14.25
N THR A 22 3.01 10.26 -13.52
CA THR A 22 2.04 11.32 -13.34
C THR A 22 1.83 11.63 -11.85
N GLY A 23 1.29 12.81 -11.58
CA GLY A 23 0.92 13.23 -10.23
C GLY A 23 -0.23 14.24 -10.30
N GLN A 24 -0.88 14.46 -9.16
CA GLN A 24 -2.00 15.38 -9.06
C GLN A 24 -1.50 16.79 -8.67
N GLY A 25 -1.90 17.79 -9.45
CA GLY A 25 -1.69 19.19 -9.12
C GLY A 25 -2.61 19.64 -7.98
N HIS A 26 -2.27 20.76 -7.34
CA HIS A 26 -3.11 21.39 -6.32
C HIS A 26 -4.51 21.79 -6.83
N ASP A 27 -4.65 21.89 -8.16
CA ASP A 27 -5.89 22.14 -8.89
C ASP A 27 -6.70 20.86 -9.20
N GLY A 28 -6.23 19.70 -8.71
CA GLY A 28 -6.84 18.39 -8.98
C GLY A 28 -6.54 17.83 -10.37
N THR A 29 -5.75 18.53 -11.20
CA THR A 29 -5.44 18.08 -12.55
C THR A 29 -4.29 17.08 -12.56
N VAL A 30 -4.35 16.08 -13.43
CA VAL A 30 -3.26 15.12 -13.61
C VAL A 30 -2.19 15.76 -14.49
N LYS A 31 -0.96 15.84 -13.99
CA LYS A 31 0.20 16.37 -14.74
C LYS A 31 1.25 15.30 -14.86
N GLU A 32 2.00 15.35 -15.96
CA GLU A 32 3.21 14.56 -16.11
C GLU A 32 4.28 15.08 -15.15
N THR A 33 4.85 14.18 -14.37
CA THR A 33 5.84 14.48 -13.35
C THR A 33 7.24 14.04 -13.77
N GLY A 34 7.35 13.17 -14.78
CA GLY A 34 8.63 12.68 -15.29
C GLY A 34 8.52 11.34 -16.02
N GLU A 35 9.66 10.66 -16.13
CA GLU A 35 9.79 9.36 -16.78
C GLU A 35 10.70 8.44 -15.97
N LEU A 36 10.27 7.20 -15.76
CA LEU A 36 11.09 6.12 -15.22
C LEU A 36 11.60 5.26 -16.39
N ILE A 37 12.93 5.14 -16.50
CA ILE A 37 13.60 4.36 -17.54
C ILE A 37 14.19 3.11 -16.91
N ILE A 38 13.78 1.94 -17.41
CA ILE A 38 14.22 0.63 -16.94
C ILE A 38 14.97 -0.06 -18.08
N PRO A 39 16.28 -0.30 -17.95
CA PRO A 39 17.03 -1.08 -18.93
C PRO A 39 16.49 -2.50 -19.04
N LYS A 40 16.47 -3.06 -20.26
CA LYS A 40 15.98 -4.42 -20.54
C LYS A 40 16.56 -5.48 -19.61
N GLY A 41 17.86 -5.41 -19.33
CA GLY A 41 18.56 -6.37 -18.45
C GLY A 41 18.15 -6.31 -16.98
N SER A 42 17.42 -5.27 -16.56
CA SER A 42 17.02 -5.05 -15.17
C SER A 42 15.52 -5.22 -14.94
N ILE A 43 14.72 -5.46 -15.99
CA ILE A 43 13.25 -5.54 -15.89
C ILE A 43 12.82 -6.62 -14.89
N GLU A 44 13.41 -7.81 -14.96
CA GLU A 44 13.07 -8.93 -14.08
C GLU A 44 13.31 -8.57 -12.60
N ASN A 45 14.43 -7.92 -12.30
CA ASN A 45 14.74 -7.46 -10.95
C ASN A 45 13.74 -6.41 -10.45
N VAL A 46 13.32 -5.49 -11.33
CA VAL A 46 12.31 -4.47 -10.98
C VAL A 46 10.96 -5.11 -10.68
N ILE A 47 10.53 -6.08 -11.50
CA ILE A 47 9.27 -6.81 -11.30
C ILE A 47 9.31 -7.59 -9.98
N ASN A 48 10.39 -8.33 -9.74
CA ASN A 48 10.54 -9.12 -8.52
C ASN A 48 10.60 -8.25 -7.27
N GLY A 49 11.31 -7.12 -7.33
CA GLY A 49 11.37 -6.14 -6.24
C GLY A 49 10.00 -5.52 -5.94
N LEU A 50 9.23 -5.16 -6.98
CA LEU A 50 7.88 -4.62 -6.81
C LEU A 50 6.92 -5.68 -6.22
N ALA A 51 6.98 -6.91 -6.71
CA ALA A 51 6.16 -8.01 -6.17
C ALA A 51 6.48 -8.28 -4.70
N GLY A 52 7.77 -8.27 -4.32
CA GLY A 52 8.21 -8.39 -2.93
C GLY A 52 7.65 -7.26 -2.06
N ALA A 53 7.79 -6.01 -2.51
CA ALA A 53 7.28 -4.86 -1.77
C ALA A 53 5.75 -4.90 -1.59
N ILE A 54 5.00 -5.32 -2.62
CA ILE A 54 3.53 -5.49 -2.53
C ILE A 54 3.17 -6.57 -1.51
N ASN A 55 3.89 -7.69 -1.51
CA ASN A 55 3.66 -8.76 -0.53
C ASN A 55 3.94 -8.28 0.90
N ASP A 56 5.04 -7.58 1.14
CA ASP A 56 5.36 -7.02 2.46
C ASP A 56 4.29 -6.03 2.94
N ILE A 57 3.77 -5.19 2.03
CA ILE A 57 2.66 -4.28 2.33
C ILE A 57 1.40 -5.07 2.70
N ASN A 58 1.06 -6.10 1.93
CA ASN A 58 -0.11 -6.94 2.18
C ASN A 58 -0.01 -7.67 3.52
N THR A 59 1.16 -8.20 3.87
CA THR A 59 1.40 -8.83 5.17
C THR A 59 1.19 -7.85 6.31
N LYS A 60 1.79 -6.65 6.24
CA LYS A 60 1.63 -5.62 7.26
C LYS A 60 0.17 -5.13 7.39
N LEU A 61 -0.55 -5.02 6.27
CA LEU A 61 -1.98 -4.69 6.29
C LEU A 61 -2.80 -5.79 6.98
N GLY A 62 -2.50 -7.06 6.71
CA GLY A 62 -3.15 -8.19 7.37
C GLY A 62 -2.90 -8.21 8.87
N GLU A 63 -1.66 -8.02 9.30
CA GLU A 63 -1.29 -7.92 10.72
C GLU A 63 -2.01 -6.76 11.42
N ALA A 64 -2.04 -5.58 10.80
CA ALA A 64 -2.76 -4.41 11.34
C ALA A 64 -4.27 -4.66 11.46
N MET A 65 -4.87 -5.41 10.52
CA MET A 65 -6.27 -5.82 10.60
C MET A 65 -6.53 -6.85 11.72
N GLU A 66 -5.62 -7.79 11.93
CA GLU A 66 -5.72 -8.77 13.02
C GLU A 66 -5.52 -8.14 14.41
N GLU A 67 -4.58 -7.22 14.57
CA GLU A 67 -4.39 -6.45 15.81
C GLU A 67 -5.63 -5.62 16.15
N GLY A 68 -6.24 -4.97 15.16
CA GLY A 68 -7.51 -4.26 15.33
C GLY A 68 -8.67 -5.19 15.74
N LYS A 69 -8.67 -6.44 15.27
CA LYS A 69 -9.67 -7.45 15.66
C LYS A 69 -9.45 -7.94 17.09
N LYS A 70 -8.22 -8.28 17.48
CA LYS A 70 -7.86 -8.71 18.84
C LYS A 70 -8.15 -7.62 19.86
N ALA A 71 -7.86 -6.34 19.55
CA ALA A 71 -8.23 -5.22 20.43
C ALA A 71 -9.75 -5.09 20.64
N SER A 72 -10.57 -5.44 19.63
CA SER A 72 -12.04 -5.41 19.74
C SER A 72 -12.65 -6.59 20.50
N GLU A 73 -11.98 -7.74 20.54
CA GLU A 73 -12.42 -8.93 21.28
C GLU A 73 -12.07 -8.85 22.77
N SER A 74 -10.89 -8.35 23.13
CA SER A 74 -10.50 -8.12 24.53
C SER A 74 -11.46 -7.18 25.26
N GLY A 75 -11.96 -6.14 24.58
CA GLY A 75 -12.95 -5.20 25.15
C GLY A 75 -14.35 -5.79 25.35
N LYS A 76 -14.69 -6.90 24.68
CA LYS A 76 -15.98 -7.60 24.86
C LYS A 76 -15.95 -8.56 26.06
N GLU A 77 -14.81 -9.16 26.38
CA GLU A 77 -14.67 -10.05 27.55
C GLU A 77 -14.67 -9.27 28.87
N GLU A 78 -14.03 -8.10 28.94
CA GLU A 78 -14.05 -7.25 30.15
C GLU A 78 -15.46 -6.72 30.48
N LYS A 79 -16.26 -6.35 29.47
CA LYS A 79 -17.66 -5.93 29.68
C LYS A 79 -18.56 -7.05 30.21
N LYS A 80 -18.30 -8.31 29.85
CA LYS A 80 -19.11 -9.47 30.30
C LYS A 80 -18.82 -9.86 31.75
N LYS A 81 -17.59 -9.65 32.24
CA LYS A 81 -17.23 -9.91 33.65
C LYS A 81 -17.84 -8.87 34.59
N ASN A 82 -17.78 -7.59 34.24
CA ASN A 82 -18.30 -6.52 35.11
C ASN A 82 -19.83 -6.52 35.31
N ASN A 83 -20.60 -7.12 34.41
CA ASN A 83 -22.07 -7.17 34.55
C ASN A 83 -22.56 -8.37 35.37
N LYS A 84 -21.71 -9.36 35.66
CA LYS A 84 -22.09 -10.58 36.41
C LYS A 84 -21.93 -10.41 37.93
N ASP A 85 -21.11 -9.45 38.36
CA ASP A 85 -20.90 -9.13 39.79
C ASP A 85 -21.90 -8.11 40.36
N LYS A 86 -22.70 -7.44 39.52
CA LYS A 86 -23.73 -6.49 39.98
C LYS A 86 -25.08 -7.12 40.35
N ASP A 87 -25.29 -8.41 40.03
CA ASP A 87 -26.58 -9.11 40.21
C ASP A 87 -26.63 -9.98 41.48
N LYS A 88 -25.65 -9.85 42.39
CA LYS A 88 -25.52 -10.67 43.62
C LYS A 88 -25.60 -9.91 44.94
N ASN A 89 -26.13 -8.68 44.96
CA ASN A 89 -26.33 -7.93 46.21
C ASN A 89 -27.76 -7.47 46.40
#